data_AF-A0A0B4GG91-F1
#
_entry.id   AF-A0A0B4GG91-F1
#
_cell.length_a   1.000
_cell.length_b   1.000
_cell.length_c   1.000
_cell.angle_alpha   90.00
_cell.angle_beta   90.00
_cell.angle_gamma   90.00
#
_symmetry.space_group_name_H-M   'P 1'
#
loop_
_entity.id
_entity.type
_entity.pdbx_description
1 polymer ?
#
loop_
_entity_poly.entity_id
_entity_poly.type
_entity_poly.pdbx_seq_one_letter_code
_entity_poly.pdbx_strand_id
1 'polypeptide(L)'
;MSSGHRGGRDRGGRAGFRGDRGGGGRDGRGDYGGREGSGGFRGDRGGRGGYGGPPGGGQQAIQQPSTQDPKVAKVEDALHPATKKTLDLGSLKLPEGFPSRPGYGTKGTKVELTANYVELLPPSNMILHRYDIQINPEAAGRKCFRVVQLLFQSAELSPHQGDLATDFRSTLVSKIKFPRDETITEVRYRSEGEDEPAARATTYKVRVLYTKTLSIGELVNYLNSTNLSQSLRDKQALNIFLNHYAKSANNLATIGSTKSFSLNPNAVRGDLGSGLEVIRGFFSSVRVATCRILVNINVSHGAFYHAGPLPALMNSYGVRNTVALERFLKLVRVQTTHLPEKRNKANEVIPRVKTIFGLARKDDGHRMAHPPRVRQHGAGAKDVEFWLDGEANSSRAPKAAAKGGAKGKGKGKDKAQPDSSAASGSGRYITVFDFFRITYNRVLQHPQLPLINCGNRENPMYLPAEVCVVFAGQPSRSKLDGTQTQQMIRHAVRKPWENAASF
;
A
#
# COMPACT_ATOMS: atom_id res chain seq x y z
N MET A 1 28.10 -55.40 -29.77
CA MET A 1 27.40 -56.35 -30.67
C MET A 1 26.02 -55.77 -30.98
N SER A 2 25.70 -55.62 -32.29
CA SER A 2 24.48 -55.13 -32.97
C SER A 2 23.89 -53.76 -32.54
N SER A 3 23.87 -52.70 -33.37
CA SER A 3 23.06 -52.42 -34.59
C SER A 3 21.54 -52.48 -34.34
N GLY A 4 20.66 -51.56 -34.74
CA GLY A 4 20.72 -50.28 -35.46
C GLY A 4 19.29 -49.67 -35.58
N HIS A 5 19.24 -48.36 -35.86
CA HIS A 5 18.25 -47.53 -36.61
C HIS A 5 16.91 -48.14 -37.12
N ARG A 6 15.77 -47.45 -37.33
CA ARG A 6 15.30 -46.04 -37.35
C ARG A 6 13.76 -46.02 -37.63
N GLY A 7 13.09 -44.93 -37.24
CA GLY A 7 11.88 -44.38 -37.90
C GLY A 7 10.63 -44.32 -37.00
N GLY A 8 9.91 -43.21 -36.82
CA GLY A 8 10.01 -41.83 -37.30
C GLY A 8 8.67 -41.08 -37.09
N ARG A 9 8.75 -39.79 -36.65
CA ARG A 9 7.80 -38.66 -36.89
C ARG A 9 6.37 -38.76 -36.30
N ASP A 10 5.69 -37.70 -35.83
CA ASP A 10 5.94 -36.26 -35.84
C ASP A 10 4.94 -35.50 -34.94
N ARG A 11 5.28 -34.22 -34.67
CA ARG A 11 4.51 -33.08 -34.13
C ARG A 11 4.33 -32.91 -32.62
N GLY A 12 5.37 -32.29 -32.04
CA GLY A 12 5.21 -31.27 -31.00
C GLY A 12 5.11 -29.85 -31.57
N GLY A 13 4.73 -28.89 -30.73
CA GLY A 13 4.69 -27.46 -31.07
C GLY A 13 4.55 -26.57 -29.83
N ARG A 14 5.66 -26.37 -29.12
CA ARG A 14 5.88 -25.37 -28.07
C ARG A 14 6.95 -24.38 -28.56
N ALA A 15 6.64 -23.09 -28.58
CA ALA A 15 7.56 -21.94 -28.65
C ALA A 15 6.73 -20.68 -28.28
N GLY A 16 7.12 -19.68 -27.49
CA GLY A 16 8.41 -19.27 -26.93
C GLY A 16 9.11 -18.26 -27.83
N PHE A 17 8.97 -16.94 -27.62
CA PHE A 17 9.85 -15.83 -28.08
C PHE A 17 9.45 -14.57 -27.27
N ARG A 18 10.30 -13.85 -26.50
CA ARG A 18 11.51 -13.04 -26.79
C ARG A 18 11.28 -11.95 -27.85
N GLY A 19 11.73 -10.72 -27.53
CA GLY A 19 11.26 -9.45 -28.10
C GLY A 19 12.04 -8.91 -29.29
N ASP A 20 11.63 -7.71 -29.74
CA ASP A 20 12.28 -6.74 -30.65
C ASP A 20 11.37 -5.49 -30.64
N ARG A 21 11.75 -4.20 -30.66
CA ARG A 21 12.90 -3.42 -31.19
C ARG A 21 13.19 -3.63 -32.68
N GLY A 22 12.47 -2.88 -33.51
CA GLY A 22 12.83 -2.45 -34.86
C GLY A 22 11.67 -1.58 -35.37
N GLY A 23 11.83 -0.35 -35.87
CA GLY A 23 12.92 0.14 -36.71
C GLY A 23 12.57 -0.18 -38.17
N GLY A 24 11.89 0.73 -38.85
CA GLY A 24 11.54 0.61 -40.27
C GLY A 24 11.27 2.00 -40.85
N GLY A 25 12.28 2.55 -41.53
CA GLY A 25 12.16 3.76 -42.33
C GLY A 25 11.68 3.47 -43.74
N ARG A 26 11.17 4.52 -44.40
CA ARG A 26 11.15 4.65 -45.86
C ARG A 26 11.22 6.13 -46.24
N ASP A 27 12.39 6.49 -46.75
CA ASP A 27 12.68 7.32 -47.92
C ASP A 27 11.81 8.56 -48.22
N GLY A 28 12.48 9.71 -48.15
CA GLY A 28 12.14 10.95 -48.85
C GLY A 28 13.40 11.80 -49.00
N ARG A 29 14.10 11.63 -50.13
CA ARG A 29 15.30 12.41 -50.53
C ARG A 29 14.94 13.89 -50.71
N GLY A 30 15.82 14.76 -50.23
CA GLY A 30 15.84 16.20 -50.49
C GLY A 30 17.22 16.75 -50.15
N ASP A 31 18.11 16.64 -51.12
CA ASP A 31 19.44 17.22 -51.21
C ASP A 31 19.42 18.74 -50.94
N TYR A 32 20.45 19.28 -50.27
CA TYR A 32 21.09 20.58 -50.55
C TYR A 32 22.23 20.84 -49.55
N GLY A 33 23.46 20.71 -50.05
CA GLY A 33 24.48 21.76 -49.96
C GLY A 33 25.14 22.02 -48.60
N GLY A 34 26.36 21.50 -48.45
CA GLY A 34 27.26 21.87 -47.36
C GLY A 34 27.74 23.32 -47.41
N ARG A 35 28.17 23.84 -46.25
CA ARG A 35 29.23 24.84 -46.18
C ARG A 35 29.90 24.78 -44.82
N GLU A 36 31.21 24.58 -44.86
CA GLU A 36 32.16 24.79 -43.78
C GLU A 36 32.04 26.21 -43.22
N GLY A 37 32.20 26.33 -41.91
CA GLY A 37 32.17 27.61 -41.20
C GLY A 37 32.74 27.46 -39.80
N SER A 38 34.07 27.39 -39.73
CA SER A 38 34.84 27.57 -38.50
C SER A 38 34.53 28.95 -37.90
N GLY A 39 34.17 29.00 -36.62
CA GLY A 39 33.83 30.24 -35.92
C GLY A 39 33.75 30.00 -34.42
N GLY A 40 34.88 30.19 -33.74
CA GLY A 40 34.95 30.14 -32.29
C GLY A 40 34.14 31.26 -31.65
N PHE A 41 33.43 30.95 -30.57
CA PHE A 41 32.88 31.96 -29.69
C PHE A 41 33.36 31.72 -28.26
N ARG A 42 34.24 32.65 -27.87
CA ARG A 42 34.68 32.95 -26.52
C ARG A 42 33.47 33.10 -25.59
N GLY A 43 33.69 32.69 -24.35
CA GLY A 43 32.74 32.88 -23.27
C GLY A 43 32.47 34.35 -23.00
N ASP A 44 31.25 34.60 -22.53
CA ASP A 44 30.91 35.82 -21.84
C ASP A 44 30.24 35.53 -20.50
N ARG A 45 30.68 36.33 -19.53
CA ARG A 45 30.32 36.28 -18.11
C ARG A 45 28.97 36.97 -17.90
N GLY A 46 28.17 36.44 -16.98
CA GLY A 46 27.08 37.16 -16.32
C GLY A 46 25.93 36.21 -15.94
N GLY A 47 25.43 36.12 -14.71
CA GLY A 47 25.67 36.91 -13.52
C GLY A 47 25.39 36.07 -12.27
N ARG A 48 26.21 36.34 -11.25
CA ARG A 48 26.26 35.71 -9.94
C ARG A 48 25.20 36.37 -9.05
N GLY A 49 24.05 35.71 -8.87
CA GLY A 49 23.09 36.05 -7.81
C GLY A 49 23.58 35.51 -6.47
N GLY A 50 24.45 36.28 -5.81
CA GLY A 50 24.99 35.94 -4.49
C GLY A 50 23.96 36.20 -3.39
N TYR A 51 23.32 35.14 -2.89
CA TYR A 51 22.79 35.14 -1.52
C TYR A 51 23.93 34.76 -0.57
N GLY A 52 24.79 35.74 -0.28
CA GLY A 52 25.74 35.68 0.82
C GLY A 52 25.01 35.87 2.14
N GLY A 53 24.40 34.79 2.65
CA GLY A 53 24.10 34.71 4.08
C GLY A 53 25.40 34.57 4.88
N PRO A 54 25.47 35.06 6.13
CA PRO A 54 26.66 34.89 6.97
C PRO A 54 27.00 33.40 7.09
N PRO A 55 28.27 33.02 7.33
CA PRO A 55 28.64 31.65 7.66
C PRO A 55 27.98 31.30 9.00
N GLY A 56 26.75 30.79 8.94
CA GLY A 56 26.03 30.30 10.10
C GLY A 56 26.87 29.19 10.71
N GLY A 57 27.37 29.43 11.92
CA GLY A 57 28.15 28.47 12.69
C GLY A 57 27.48 27.11 12.63
N GLY A 58 28.20 26.11 12.14
CA GLY A 58 27.74 24.73 12.16
C GLY A 58 27.59 24.32 13.61
N GLN A 59 26.37 24.42 14.13
CA GLN A 59 26.03 23.76 15.39
C GLN A 59 26.28 22.26 15.18
N GLN A 60 27.22 21.70 15.93
CA GLN A 60 27.43 20.25 16.01
C GLN A 60 26.15 19.64 16.58
N ALA A 61 25.29 19.14 15.71
CA ALA A 61 24.04 18.49 16.10
C ALA A 61 24.29 17.14 16.82
N ILE A 62 25.48 16.57 16.70
CA ILE A 62 25.89 15.32 17.35
C ILE A 62 27.09 15.65 18.22
N GLN A 63 26.86 15.77 19.52
CA GLN A 63 27.91 15.90 20.51
C GLN A 63 28.51 14.51 20.75
N GLN A 64 29.82 14.40 20.48
CA GLN A 64 30.71 13.25 20.63
C GLN A 64 30.94 12.42 19.34
N PRO A 65 32.19 12.42 18.82
CA PRO A 65 32.59 11.42 17.84
C PRO A 65 32.61 10.05 18.52
N SER A 66 31.76 9.13 18.05
CA SER A 66 31.84 7.74 18.48
C SER A 66 33.15 7.16 17.97
N THR A 67 34.03 6.71 18.88
CA THR A 67 35.23 5.96 18.50
C THR A 67 34.83 4.76 17.64
N GLN A 68 35.54 4.54 16.52
CA GLN A 68 35.29 3.38 15.65
C GLN A 68 35.31 2.10 16.47
N ASP A 69 34.31 1.24 16.26
CA ASP A 69 34.22 -0.04 16.95
C ASP A 69 35.45 -0.90 16.60
N PRO A 70 36.34 -1.20 17.56
CA PRO A 70 37.58 -1.93 17.30
C PRO A 70 37.32 -3.36 16.82
N LYS A 71 36.15 -3.94 17.13
CA LYS A 71 35.76 -5.26 16.66
C LYS A 71 35.47 -5.25 15.16
N VAL A 72 34.75 -4.23 14.69
CA VAL A 72 34.45 -4.05 13.26
C VAL A 72 35.74 -3.90 12.48
N ALA A 73 36.63 -3.00 12.91
CA ALA A 73 37.91 -2.76 12.25
C ALA A 73 38.71 -4.05 12.10
N LYS A 74 38.84 -4.85 13.17
CA LYS A 74 39.55 -6.14 13.14
C LYS A 74 38.97 -7.13 12.13
N VAL A 75 37.65 -7.26 12.06
CA VAL A 75 36.99 -8.20 11.12
C VAL A 75 37.09 -7.69 9.68
N GLU A 76 36.93 -6.39 9.46
CA GLU A 76 37.07 -5.78 8.14
C GLU A 76 38.51 -5.90 7.61
N ASP A 77 39.50 -5.66 8.46
CA ASP A 77 40.93 -5.84 8.14
C ASP A 77 41.27 -7.31 7.86
N ALA A 78 40.63 -8.26 8.57
CA ALA A 78 40.80 -9.68 8.30
C ALA A 78 40.16 -10.12 6.97
N LEU A 79 39.00 -9.54 6.61
CA LEU A 79 38.33 -9.78 5.33
C LEU A 79 39.10 -9.16 4.15
N HIS A 80 39.67 -7.98 4.36
CA HIS A 80 40.38 -7.21 3.34
C HIS A 80 41.65 -6.58 3.92
N PRO A 81 42.74 -7.36 4.06
CA PRO A 81 43.99 -6.87 4.63
C PRO A 81 44.54 -5.68 3.84
N ALA A 82 44.95 -4.62 4.55
CA ALA A 82 45.57 -3.43 3.95
C ALA A 82 46.87 -3.73 3.17
N THR A 83 47.50 -4.88 3.43
CA THR A 83 48.67 -5.39 2.71
C THR A 83 48.35 -5.93 1.31
N LYS A 84 47.07 -6.17 0.98
CA LYS A 84 46.62 -6.61 -0.35
C LYS A 84 46.63 -5.41 -1.31
N LYS A 85 47.83 -5.03 -1.79
CA LYS A 85 48.07 -3.85 -2.65
C LYS A 85 47.47 -3.97 -4.06
N THR A 86 47.06 -5.16 -4.48
CA THR A 86 46.46 -5.45 -5.78
C THR A 86 45.06 -6.01 -5.59
N LEU A 87 44.09 -5.43 -6.30
CA LEU A 87 42.76 -6.04 -6.46
C LEU A 87 42.97 -7.42 -7.08
N ASP A 88 42.63 -8.47 -6.34
CA ASP A 88 42.76 -9.85 -6.79
C ASP A 88 41.63 -10.17 -7.79
N LEU A 89 41.79 -9.67 -9.01
CA LEU A 89 40.84 -9.88 -10.11
C LEU A 89 40.96 -11.30 -10.70
N GLY A 90 42.06 -12.01 -10.42
CA GLY A 90 42.30 -13.37 -10.91
C GLY A 90 41.49 -14.45 -10.20
N SER A 91 40.98 -14.16 -8.99
CA SER A 91 40.08 -15.06 -8.25
C SER A 91 38.59 -14.82 -8.54
N LEU A 92 38.26 -13.88 -9.43
CA LEU A 92 36.90 -13.67 -9.94
C LEU A 92 36.48 -14.84 -10.84
N LYS A 93 36.08 -15.94 -10.23
CA LYS A 93 35.24 -16.95 -10.90
C LYS A 93 33.90 -16.29 -11.19
N LEU A 94 33.23 -16.63 -12.30
CA LEU A 94 31.80 -16.37 -12.50
C LEU A 94 31.04 -17.25 -11.50
N PRO A 95 30.66 -16.79 -10.30
CA PRO A 95 29.87 -17.60 -9.40
C PRO A 95 28.41 -17.47 -9.89
N GLU A 96 27.51 -18.36 -9.46
CA GLU A 96 26.07 -18.11 -9.61
C GLU A 96 25.57 -16.91 -8.77
N GLY A 97 26.47 -16.20 -8.06
CA GLY A 97 26.17 -15.11 -7.12
C GLY A 97 26.93 -13.80 -7.39
N PHE A 98 26.61 -12.78 -6.59
CA PHE A 98 27.27 -11.47 -6.67
C PHE A 98 28.76 -11.58 -6.31
N PRO A 99 29.66 -10.81 -6.97
CA PRO A 99 31.08 -10.82 -6.66
C PRO A 99 31.33 -10.34 -5.23
N SER A 100 32.29 -10.98 -4.55
CA SER A 100 32.78 -10.50 -3.26
C SER A 100 33.49 -9.16 -3.43
N ARG A 101 33.49 -8.34 -2.35
CA ARG A 101 34.27 -7.11 -2.31
C ARG A 101 35.75 -7.44 -2.55
N PRO A 102 36.44 -6.79 -3.49
CA PRO A 102 37.85 -7.08 -3.76
C PRO A 102 38.82 -6.38 -2.79
N GLY A 103 38.37 -5.33 -2.10
CA GLY A 103 39.13 -4.56 -1.11
C GLY A 103 38.48 -3.21 -0.77
N TYR A 104 39.15 -2.41 0.06
CA TYR A 104 38.77 -1.03 0.39
C TYR A 104 39.56 0.00 -0.44
N GLY A 105 38.95 1.15 -0.74
CA GLY A 105 39.62 2.25 -1.43
C GLY A 105 40.60 2.97 -0.51
N THR A 106 41.79 3.31 -1.03
CA THR A 106 42.88 3.94 -0.27
C THR A 106 43.20 5.38 -0.69
N LYS A 107 42.58 5.86 -1.78
CA LYS A 107 42.78 7.22 -2.31
C LYS A 107 41.85 8.22 -1.60
N GLY A 108 42.29 9.48 -1.55
CA GLY A 108 41.51 10.61 -1.04
C GLY A 108 41.84 10.97 0.42
N THR A 109 41.35 12.13 0.84
CA THR A 109 41.51 12.63 2.22
C THR A 109 40.52 11.91 3.13
N LYS A 110 41.01 11.36 4.25
CA LYS A 110 40.15 10.75 5.26
C LYS A 110 39.27 11.81 5.91
N VAL A 111 37.97 11.54 5.97
CA VAL A 111 36.98 12.39 6.64
C VAL A 111 36.11 11.52 7.55
N GLU A 112 35.76 12.06 8.71
CA GLU A 112 34.83 11.41 9.62
C GLU A 112 33.39 11.74 9.22
N LEU A 113 32.53 10.72 9.18
CA LEU A 113 31.13 10.85 8.79
C LEU A 113 30.23 10.12 9.77
N THR A 114 29.13 10.76 10.13
CA THR A 114 28.00 10.12 10.79
C THR A 114 26.97 9.71 9.76
N ALA A 115 26.45 8.48 9.88
CA ALA A 115 25.37 8.00 9.05
C ALA A 115 24.10 7.80 9.89
N ASN A 116 22.94 7.89 9.25
CA ASN A 116 21.62 7.73 9.86
C ASN A 116 21.27 6.25 10.15
N TYR A 117 22.22 5.53 10.73
CA TYR A 117 22.12 4.15 11.13
C TYR A 117 22.21 4.06 12.65
N VAL A 118 21.21 3.43 13.26
CA VAL A 118 21.23 3.10 14.69
C VAL A 118 21.47 1.60 14.81
N GLU A 119 22.35 1.20 15.73
CA GLU A 119 22.60 -0.22 15.97
C GLU A 119 21.41 -0.88 16.68
N LEU A 120 20.97 -2.02 16.15
CA LEU A 120 19.96 -2.87 16.77
C LEU A 120 20.69 -3.98 17.53
N LEU A 121 20.42 -4.05 18.84
CA LEU A 121 21.02 -5.02 19.76
C LEU A 121 19.97 -6.04 20.22
N PRO A 122 19.56 -7.00 19.37
CA PRO A 122 18.65 -8.06 19.80
C PRO A 122 19.37 -9.01 20.78
N PRO A 123 18.63 -9.64 21.73
CA PRO A 123 19.21 -10.66 22.59
C PRO A 123 19.82 -11.80 21.77
N SER A 124 21.04 -12.20 22.08
CA SER A 124 21.79 -13.22 21.32
C SER A 124 21.14 -14.60 21.37
N ASN A 125 20.42 -14.91 22.45
CA ASN A 125 19.65 -16.13 22.62
C ASN A 125 18.24 -16.06 21.99
N MET A 126 17.87 -14.95 21.32
CA MET A 126 16.57 -14.82 20.70
C MET A 126 16.46 -15.76 19.50
N ILE A 127 15.38 -16.53 19.47
CA ILE A 127 15.01 -17.41 18.38
C ILE A 127 13.68 -16.92 17.82
N LEU A 128 13.59 -16.80 16.50
CA LEU A 128 12.38 -16.41 15.80
C LEU A 128 11.91 -17.54 14.89
N HIS A 129 10.64 -17.88 14.94
CA HIS A 129 10.01 -18.88 14.11
C HIS A 129 9.16 -18.18 13.05
N ARG A 130 9.41 -18.47 11.78
CA ARG A 130 8.69 -17.87 10.65
C ARG A 130 7.61 -18.81 10.15
N TYR A 131 6.43 -18.26 9.92
CA TYR A 131 5.28 -18.97 9.36
C TYR A 131 4.75 -18.24 8.12
N ASP A 132 4.29 -19.02 7.14
CA ASP A 132 3.54 -18.56 5.98
C ASP A 132 2.04 -18.54 6.31
N ILE A 133 1.35 -17.46 5.91
CA ILE A 133 -0.10 -17.30 6.09
C ILE A 133 -0.76 -17.46 4.73
N GLN A 134 -1.64 -18.45 4.61
CA GLN A 134 -2.43 -18.71 3.40
C GLN A 134 -3.91 -18.55 3.74
N ILE A 135 -4.64 -17.76 2.94
CA ILE A 135 -6.04 -17.39 3.21
C ILE A 135 -6.91 -17.92 2.08
N ASN A 136 -7.92 -18.72 2.43
CA ASN A 136 -8.93 -19.22 1.49
C ASN A 136 -10.36 -18.90 1.99
N PRO A 137 -11.24 -18.30 1.16
CA PRO A 137 -11.00 -17.84 -0.20
C PRO A 137 -9.97 -16.69 -0.24
N GLU A 138 -9.41 -16.39 -1.40
CA GLU A 138 -8.38 -15.35 -1.52
C GLU A 138 -8.93 -14.00 -1.02
N ALA A 139 -8.13 -13.33 -0.19
CA ALA A 139 -8.40 -11.97 0.28
C ALA A 139 -7.24 -11.07 -0.14
N ALA A 140 -7.56 -9.88 -0.64
CA ALA A 140 -6.57 -8.89 -1.05
C ALA A 140 -6.69 -7.58 -0.27
N GLY A 141 -5.59 -6.81 -0.24
CA GLY A 141 -5.54 -5.47 0.36
C GLY A 141 -6.01 -5.43 1.81
N ARG A 142 -6.91 -4.48 2.12
CA ARG A 142 -7.44 -4.29 3.49
C ARG A 142 -8.25 -5.48 4.00
N LYS A 143 -8.86 -6.27 3.11
CA LYS A 143 -9.60 -7.47 3.51
C LYS A 143 -8.64 -8.54 4.04
N CYS A 144 -7.53 -8.77 3.34
CA CYS A 144 -6.43 -9.63 3.81
C CYS A 144 -5.92 -9.16 5.17
N PHE A 145 -5.59 -7.88 5.27
CA PHE A 145 -5.13 -7.24 6.51
C PHE A 145 -6.10 -7.51 7.68
N ARG A 146 -7.41 -7.28 7.45
CA ARG A 146 -8.43 -7.51 8.48
C ARG A 146 -8.58 -8.98 8.85
N VAL A 147 -8.51 -9.91 7.90
CA VAL A 147 -8.56 -11.36 8.20
C VAL A 147 -7.38 -11.76 9.09
N VAL A 148 -6.17 -11.25 8.84
CA VAL A 148 -5.01 -11.52 9.68
C VAL A 148 -5.15 -10.87 11.07
N GLN A 149 -5.74 -9.67 11.18
CA GLN A 149 -6.07 -9.11 12.51
C GLN A 149 -7.05 -9.99 13.29
N LEU A 150 -8.07 -10.53 12.62
CA LEU A 150 -9.04 -11.43 13.26
C LEU A 150 -8.41 -12.78 13.63
N LEU A 151 -7.44 -13.27 12.84
CA LEU A 151 -6.64 -14.45 13.19
C LEU A 151 -5.90 -14.23 14.52
N PHE A 152 -5.34 -13.04 14.76
CA PHE A 152 -4.67 -12.73 16.03
C PHE A 152 -5.61 -12.71 17.23
N GLN A 153 -6.92 -12.59 16.99
CA GLN A 153 -7.97 -12.62 18.01
C GLN A 153 -8.54 -14.04 18.21
N SER A 154 -8.06 -15.03 17.47
CA SER A 154 -8.51 -16.42 17.63
C SER A 154 -7.99 -17.02 18.94
N ALA A 155 -8.62 -18.09 19.40
CA ALA A 155 -8.22 -18.77 20.64
C ALA A 155 -6.78 -19.31 20.56
N GLU A 156 -6.32 -19.67 19.36
CA GLU A 156 -4.99 -20.22 19.13
C GLU A 156 -3.86 -19.19 19.23
N LEU A 157 -4.10 -17.94 18.80
CA LEU A 157 -3.04 -16.91 18.71
C LEU A 157 -3.17 -15.78 19.73
N SER A 158 -4.36 -15.51 20.26
CA SER A 158 -4.58 -14.44 21.24
C SER A 158 -3.70 -14.55 22.49
N PRO A 159 -3.39 -15.74 23.05
CA PRO A 159 -2.51 -15.85 24.21
C PRO A 159 -1.06 -15.41 23.93
N HIS A 160 -0.65 -15.42 22.67
CA HIS A 160 0.73 -15.17 22.25
C HIS A 160 0.91 -13.81 21.57
N GLN A 161 -0.12 -12.94 21.55
CA GLN A 161 -0.11 -11.71 20.75
C GLN A 161 1.12 -10.82 20.98
N GLY A 162 1.67 -10.78 22.21
CA GLY A 162 2.89 -10.02 22.54
C GLY A 162 4.18 -10.57 21.93
N ASP A 163 4.18 -11.82 21.49
CA ASP A 163 5.32 -12.52 20.89
C ASP A 163 5.24 -12.65 19.37
N LEU A 164 4.16 -12.12 18.77
CA LEU A 164 3.88 -12.21 17.34
C LEU A 164 4.13 -10.89 16.61
N ALA A 165 4.70 -10.99 15.41
CA ALA A 165 4.80 -9.89 14.46
C ALA A 165 4.40 -10.38 13.06
N THR A 166 3.68 -9.56 12.31
CA THR A 166 3.25 -9.91 10.95
C THR A 166 3.33 -8.71 10.01
N ASP A 167 3.50 -8.99 8.73
CA ASP A 167 3.31 -8.00 7.68
C ASP A 167 1.84 -7.72 7.36
N PHE A 168 0.92 -8.43 8.02
CA PHE A 168 -0.53 -8.46 7.84
C PHE A 168 -0.96 -8.91 6.44
N ARG A 169 -0.16 -9.79 5.83
CA ARG A 169 -0.42 -10.33 4.50
C ARG A 169 -0.17 -11.83 4.44
N SER A 170 1.10 -12.23 4.48
CA SER A 170 1.52 -13.60 4.19
C SER A 170 2.59 -14.11 5.13
N THR A 171 3.17 -13.28 6.01
CA THR A 171 4.25 -13.73 6.88
C THR A 171 3.95 -13.38 8.33
N LEU A 172 4.07 -14.40 9.19
CA LEU A 172 4.05 -14.30 10.63
C LEU A 172 5.45 -14.66 11.17
N VAL A 173 5.89 -13.94 12.18
CA VAL A 173 7.11 -14.18 12.92
C VAL A 173 6.72 -14.29 14.38
N SER A 174 7.19 -15.33 15.06
CA SER A 174 6.89 -15.60 16.47
C SER A 174 8.17 -15.81 17.26
N LYS A 175 8.23 -15.36 18.51
CA LYS A 175 9.29 -15.75 19.46
C LYS A 175 9.09 -17.16 20.01
N ILE A 176 7.87 -17.69 19.94
CA ILE A 176 7.50 -19.01 20.46
C ILE A 176 7.23 -19.96 19.30
N LYS A 177 7.79 -21.17 19.35
CA LYS A 177 7.44 -22.22 18.38
C LYS A 177 6.08 -22.79 18.72
N PHE A 178 5.15 -22.73 17.78
CA PHE A 178 3.84 -23.38 17.95
C PHE A 178 3.98 -24.91 18.04
N PRO A 179 3.11 -25.59 18.80
CA PRO A 179 3.18 -27.05 18.97
C PRO A 179 3.03 -27.83 17.67
N ARG A 180 2.32 -27.25 16.68
CA ARG A 180 2.12 -27.84 15.37
C ARG A 180 2.80 -26.98 14.31
N ASP A 181 3.46 -27.64 13.37
CA ASP A 181 4.04 -26.97 12.20
C ASP A 181 2.96 -26.48 11.23
N GLU A 182 1.73 -26.99 11.34
CA GLU A 182 0.59 -26.51 10.58
C GLU A 182 -0.63 -26.32 11.48
N THR A 183 -1.26 -25.15 11.38
CA THR A 183 -2.53 -24.84 12.05
C THR A 183 -3.49 -24.24 11.04
N ILE A 184 -4.73 -24.72 11.01
CA ILE A 184 -5.80 -24.16 10.20
C ILE A 184 -6.84 -23.59 11.16
N THR A 185 -7.08 -22.28 11.05
CA THR A 185 -8.06 -21.56 11.86
C THR A 185 -9.18 -21.04 10.97
N GLU A 186 -10.42 -21.26 11.36
CA GLU A 186 -11.58 -20.69 10.68
C GLU A 186 -11.89 -19.30 11.25
N VAL A 187 -11.71 -18.28 10.42
CA VAL A 187 -11.91 -16.88 10.79
C VAL A 187 -13.19 -16.37 10.12
N ARG A 188 -14.23 -16.13 10.92
CA ARG A 188 -15.46 -15.48 10.42
C ARG A 188 -15.22 -13.98 10.25
N TYR A 189 -15.41 -13.46 9.04
CA TYR A 189 -15.13 -12.06 8.74
C TYR A 189 -16.10 -11.12 9.45
N ARG A 190 -15.55 -10.12 10.14
CA ARG A 190 -16.27 -8.96 10.66
C ARG A 190 -15.50 -7.69 10.35
N SER A 191 -16.23 -6.61 10.06
CA SER A 191 -15.60 -5.32 9.76
C SER A 191 -14.93 -4.74 11.01
N GLU A 192 -14.13 -3.71 10.82
CA GLU A 192 -13.52 -2.97 11.93
C GLU A 192 -14.61 -2.37 12.83
N GLY A 193 -14.44 -2.48 14.15
CA GLY A 193 -15.40 -2.02 15.16
C GLY A 193 -16.60 -2.94 15.42
N GLU A 194 -16.89 -3.93 14.57
CA GLU A 194 -18.02 -4.85 14.80
C GLU A 194 -17.68 -5.92 15.86
N ASP A 195 -18.59 -6.14 16.82
CA ASP A 195 -18.41 -7.18 17.85
C ASP A 195 -18.62 -8.59 17.32
N GLU A 196 -19.64 -8.79 16.48
CA GLU A 196 -20.01 -10.11 15.99
C GLU A 196 -20.02 -10.13 14.46
N PRO A 197 -19.58 -11.23 13.82
CA PRO A 197 -19.78 -11.44 12.40
C PRO A 197 -21.27 -11.43 12.05
N ALA A 198 -21.62 -10.89 10.87
CA ALA A 198 -22.97 -11.00 10.35
C ALA A 198 -23.38 -12.48 10.15
N ALA A 199 -24.68 -12.77 10.19
CA ALA A 199 -25.20 -14.15 10.05
C ALA A 199 -24.64 -14.89 8.81
N ARG A 200 -24.52 -14.18 7.68
CA ARG A 200 -23.97 -14.64 6.40
C ARG A 200 -22.54 -14.19 6.13
N ALA A 201 -21.77 -13.86 7.18
CA ALA A 201 -20.38 -13.46 7.04
C ALA A 201 -19.55 -14.57 6.38
N THR A 202 -18.69 -14.18 5.43
CA THR A 202 -17.73 -15.09 4.81
C THR A 202 -16.79 -15.66 5.87
N THR A 203 -16.66 -16.99 5.90
CA THR A 203 -15.65 -17.68 6.71
C THR A 203 -14.39 -17.87 5.86
N TYR A 204 -13.26 -17.52 6.44
CA TYR A 204 -11.94 -17.71 5.86
C TYR A 204 -11.23 -18.86 6.57
N LYS A 205 -10.76 -19.85 5.81
CA LYS A 205 -9.81 -20.85 6.29
C LYS A 205 -8.42 -20.26 6.17
N VAL A 206 -7.82 -19.94 7.32
CA VAL A 206 -6.48 -19.35 7.39
C VAL A 206 -5.52 -20.43 7.86
N ARG A 207 -4.61 -20.81 6.96
CA ARG A 207 -3.55 -21.80 7.23
C ARG A 207 -2.28 -21.08 7.62
N VAL A 208 -1.75 -21.41 8.78
CA VAL A 208 -0.46 -20.93 9.32
C VAL A 208 0.52 -22.09 9.27
N LEU A 209 1.52 -21.98 8.40
CA LEU A 209 2.48 -23.04 8.11
C LEU A 209 3.89 -22.64 8.53
N TYR A 210 4.51 -23.40 9.43
CA TYR A 210 5.90 -23.22 9.82
C TYR A 210 6.82 -23.37 8.61
N THR A 211 7.77 -22.44 8.49
CA THR A 211 8.72 -22.44 7.37
C THR A 211 10.14 -22.67 7.84
N LYS A 212 10.60 -21.94 8.85
CA LYS A 212 11.96 -22.06 9.37
C LYS A 212 12.12 -21.37 10.71
N THR A 213 13.24 -21.69 11.36
CA THR A 213 13.73 -21.05 12.57
C THR A 213 14.90 -20.13 12.21
N LEU A 214 14.95 -18.98 12.86
CA LEU A 214 15.96 -17.94 12.68
C LEU A 214 16.58 -17.67 14.06
N SER A 215 17.80 -18.14 14.26
CA SER A 215 18.57 -17.83 15.47
C SER A 215 19.29 -16.49 15.30
N ILE A 216 19.07 -15.57 16.22
CA ILE A 216 19.82 -14.31 16.26
C ILE A 216 21.29 -14.56 16.59
N GLY A 217 21.59 -15.54 17.44
CA GLY A 217 22.96 -15.94 17.73
C GLY A 217 23.70 -16.42 16.49
N GLU A 218 23.07 -17.23 15.64
CA GLU A 218 23.66 -17.64 14.36
C GLU A 218 23.88 -16.46 13.41
N LEU A 219 22.91 -15.53 13.35
CA LEU A 219 23.05 -14.31 12.55
C LEU A 219 24.24 -13.46 13.05
N VAL A 220 24.35 -13.25 14.35
CA VAL A 220 25.46 -12.48 14.94
C VAL A 220 26.80 -13.19 14.71
N ASN A 221 26.87 -14.51 14.89
CA ASN A 221 28.07 -15.29 14.63
C ASN A 221 28.51 -15.16 13.17
N TYR A 222 27.56 -15.24 12.23
CA TYR A 222 27.84 -15.01 10.82
C TYR A 222 28.35 -13.61 10.53
N LEU A 223 27.72 -12.57 11.09
CA LEU A 223 28.16 -11.17 10.90
C LEU A 223 29.54 -10.90 11.50
N ASN A 224 29.98 -11.70 12.47
CA ASN A 224 31.33 -11.66 13.03
C ASN A 224 32.33 -12.55 12.27
N SER A 225 31.86 -13.38 11.34
CA SER A 225 32.70 -14.31 10.60
C SER A 225 33.35 -13.65 9.39
N THR A 226 34.50 -14.19 8.98
CA THR A 226 35.16 -13.83 7.73
C THR A 226 34.66 -14.66 6.53
N ASN A 227 33.69 -15.56 6.76
CA ASN A 227 33.22 -16.51 5.75
C ASN A 227 31.95 -16.00 5.04
N LEU A 228 32.14 -15.41 3.85
CA LEU A 228 31.08 -14.84 3.03
C LEU A 228 30.21 -15.88 2.29
N SER A 229 30.52 -17.18 2.40
CA SER A 229 29.78 -18.24 1.68
C SER A 229 28.41 -18.56 2.31
N GLN A 230 28.19 -18.21 3.58
CA GLN A 230 26.98 -18.56 4.30
C GLN A 230 25.91 -17.48 4.17
N SER A 231 24.95 -17.69 3.27
CA SER A 231 23.84 -16.75 3.06
C SER A 231 22.84 -16.78 4.24
N LEU A 232 23.13 -16.13 5.36
CA LEU A 232 22.09 -15.76 6.34
C LEU A 232 21.36 -14.52 5.83
N ARG A 233 20.46 -14.74 4.86
CA ARG A 233 19.77 -13.70 4.09
C ARG A 233 18.45 -13.22 4.69
N ASP A 234 17.96 -13.82 5.78
CA ASP A 234 16.62 -13.49 6.28
C ASP A 234 16.59 -12.31 7.26
N LYS A 235 16.90 -11.12 6.73
CA LYS A 235 16.60 -9.84 7.40
C LYS A 235 15.11 -9.47 7.33
N GLN A 236 14.28 -10.24 6.61
CA GLN A 236 12.87 -9.92 6.42
C GLN A 236 12.12 -10.02 7.74
N ALA A 237 12.41 -11.04 8.56
CA ALA A 237 11.80 -11.21 9.87
C ALA A 237 12.04 -9.99 10.79
N LEU A 238 13.27 -9.49 10.86
CA LEU A 238 13.62 -8.29 11.62
C LEU A 238 12.93 -7.03 11.07
N ASN A 239 12.81 -6.92 9.74
CA ASN A 239 12.07 -5.82 9.12
C ASN A 239 10.56 -5.87 9.44
N ILE A 240 9.97 -7.07 9.50
CA ILE A 240 8.57 -7.26 9.88
C ILE A 240 8.38 -6.86 11.33
N PHE A 241 9.25 -7.33 12.23
CA PHE A 241 9.23 -6.95 13.64
C PHE A 241 9.31 -5.43 13.82
N LEU A 242 10.29 -4.78 13.21
CA LEU A 242 10.50 -3.34 13.29
C LEU A 242 9.28 -2.51 12.87
N ASN A 243 8.58 -2.95 11.81
CA ASN A 243 7.47 -2.19 11.23
C ASN A 243 6.08 -2.69 11.68
N HIS A 244 6.00 -3.73 12.53
CA HIS A 244 4.73 -4.31 12.95
C HIS A 244 3.87 -3.30 13.72
N TYR A 245 4.46 -2.63 14.71
CA TYR A 245 3.77 -1.61 15.51
C TYR A 245 3.19 -0.48 14.65
N ALA A 246 3.97 0.04 13.70
CA ALA A 246 3.52 1.11 12.82
C ALA A 246 2.33 0.71 11.94
N LYS A 247 2.18 -0.59 11.64
CA LYS A 247 1.05 -1.13 10.88
C LYS A 247 -0.16 -1.44 11.75
N SER A 248 0.04 -1.80 13.02
CA SER A 248 -1.06 -2.17 13.93
C SER A 248 -1.63 -0.99 14.71
N ALA A 249 -0.89 0.12 14.82
CA ALA A 249 -1.32 1.31 15.53
C ALA A 249 -2.32 2.16 14.72
N ASN A 250 -3.38 2.63 15.39
CA ASN A 250 -4.44 3.43 14.76
C ASN A 250 -4.07 4.91 14.56
N ASN A 251 -2.99 5.38 15.17
CA ASN A 251 -2.51 6.76 15.10
C ASN A 251 -1.36 6.95 14.10
N LEU A 252 -1.03 5.93 13.31
CA LEU A 252 0.01 5.96 12.28
C LEU A 252 -0.58 5.58 10.92
N ALA A 253 -0.20 6.32 9.89
CA ALA A 253 -0.40 5.90 8.51
C ALA A 253 0.90 5.28 7.98
N THR A 254 0.77 4.22 7.17
CA THR A 254 1.91 3.57 6.53
C THR A 254 1.84 3.67 5.01
N ILE A 255 2.99 3.93 4.38
CA ILE A 255 3.15 3.85 2.92
C ILE A 255 4.18 2.76 2.61
N GLY A 256 3.71 1.68 2.00
CA GLY A 256 4.53 0.49 1.81
C GLY A 256 4.81 -0.21 3.14
N SER A 257 5.95 -0.90 3.25
CA SER A 257 6.32 -1.67 4.44
C SER A 257 7.21 -0.93 5.43
N THR A 258 7.77 0.23 5.05
CA THR A 258 8.89 0.85 5.77
C THR A 258 8.71 2.34 6.06
N LYS A 259 7.67 2.99 5.52
CA LYS A 259 7.42 4.41 5.79
C LYS A 259 6.21 4.58 6.70
N SER A 260 6.39 5.35 7.75
CA SER A 260 5.41 5.58 8.81
C SER A 260 5.23 7.07 9.03
N PHE A 261 3.98 7.51 9.17
CA PHE A 261 3.59 8.91 9.28
C PHE A 261 2.65 9.09 10.46
N SER A 262 2.97 10.03 11.36
CA SER A 262 2.12 10.28 12.52
C SER A 262 0.85 11.01 12.13
N LEU A 263 -0.30 10.52 12.61
CA LEU A 263 -1.60 11.16 12.44
C LEU A 263 -1.99 12.00 13.66
N ASN A 264 -1.11 12.09 14.66
CA ASN A 264 -1.35 12.92 15.83
C ASN A 264 -1.42 14.42 15.45
N PRO A 265 -2.08 15.26 16.26
CA PRO A 265 -2.14 16.71 16.02
C PRO A 265 -0.76 17.37 16.00
N ASN A 266 0.18 16.87 16.80
CA ASN A 266 1.55 17.40 16.90
C ASN A 266 2.47 16.96 15.75
N ALA A 267 1.97 16.19 14.79
CA ALA A 267 2.75 15.80 13.62
C ALA A 267 3.11 17.03 12.78
N VAL A 268 4.33 17.07 12.26
CA VAL A 268 4.76 18.13 11.34
C VAL A 268 4.03 17.96 10.01
N ARG A 269 3.23 18.97 9.66
CA ARG A 269 2.37 18.99 8.47
C ARG A 269 2.55 20.27 7.68
N GLY A 270 2.13 20.26 6.42
CA GLY A 270 2.10 21.45 5.56
C GLY A 270 1.00 21.32 4.50
N ASP A 271 0.46 22.43 4.04
CA ASP A 271 -0.53 22.41 2.96
C ASP A 271 0.17 22.32 1.60
N LEU A 272 -0.25 21.38 0.76
CA LEU A 272 0.22 21.28 -0.62
C LEU A 272 -0.76 21.98 -1.58
N GLY A 273 -1.94 22.34 -1.11
CA GLY A 273 -3.03 22.87 -1.93
C GLY A 273 -3.83 21.77 -2.63
N SER A 274 -4.93 22.18 -3.26
CA SER A 274 -5.86 21.31 -4.00
C SER A 274 -6.37 20.10 -3.21
N GLY A 275 -6.58 20.25 -1.90
CA GLY A 275 -7.10 19.18 -1.06
C GLY A 275 -6.05 18.21 -0.50
N LEU A 276 -4.75 18.53 -0.62
CA LEU A 276 -3.66 17.68 -0.14
C LEU A 276 -2.82 18.37 0.94
N GLU A 277 -2.38 17.60 1.93
CA GLU A 277 -1.36 17.97 2.91
C GLU A 277 -0.10 17.12 2.73
N VAL A 278 1.05 17.66 3.11
CA VAL A 278 2.26 16.87 3.36
C VAL A 278 2.31 16.53 4.84
N ILE A 279 2.52 15.25 5.14
CA ILE A 279 2.81 14.78 6.49
C ILE A 279 4.25 14.30 6.51
N ARG A 280 5.00 14.77 7.51
CA ARG A 280 6.35 14.29 7.79
C ARG A 280 6.28 12.97 8.56
N GLY A 281 7.13 12.05 8.16
CA GLY A 281 7.27 10.74 8.76
C GLY A 281 8.71 10.26 8.71
N PHE A 282 8.90 8.97 8.87
CA PHE A 282 10.20 8.33 8.78
C PHE A 282 10.14 7.05 7.94
N PHE A 283 11.24 6.77 7.28
CA PHE A 283 11.57 5.49 6.68
C PHE A 283 12.41 4.70 7.68
N SER A 284 12.06 3.45 7.95
CA SER A 284 12.79 2.56 8.84
C SER A 284 13.01 1.20 8.19
N SER A 285 14.26 0.76 8.12
CA SER A 285 14.56 -0.61 7.65
C SER A 285 15.85 -1.18 8.22
N VAL A 286 15.82 -2.47 8.50
CA VAL A 286 16.95 -3.26 8.96
C VAL A 286 17.94 -3.50 7.82
N ARG A 287 19.21 -3.40 8.15
CA ARG A 287 20.38 -3.73 7.34
C ARG A 287 21.31 -4.58 8.19
N VAL A 288 21.97 -5.51 7.52
CA VAL A 288 23.02 -6.32 8.14
C VAL A 288 24.35 -5.80 7.63
N ALA A 289 25.30 -5.59 8.54
CA ALA A 289 26.63 -5.07 8.27
C ALA A 289 27.65 -5.89 9.06
N THR A 290 28.94 -5.72 8.75
CA THR A 290 30.03 -6.39 9.48
C THR A 290 29.87 -6.14 10.98
N CYS A 291 29.84 -7.23 11.74
CA CYS A 291 29.62 -7.31 13.19
C CYS A 291 28.32 -6.71 13.75
N ARG A 292 27.43 -6.14 12.93
CA ARG A 292 26.34 -5.28 13.41
C ARG A 292 25.05 -5.46 12.64
N ILE A 293 23.93 -5.34 13.35
CA ILE A 293 22.61 -5.19 12.75
C ILE A 293 22.25 -3.71 12.89
N LEU A 294 21.95 -3.05 11.78
CA LEU A 294 21.70 -1.62 11.73
C LEU A 294 20.26 -1.33 11.31
N VAL A 295 19.65 -0.32 11.89
CA VAL A 295 18.40 0.26 11.43
C VAL A 295 18.71 1.56 10.71
N ASN A 296 18.44 1.58 9.41
CA ASN A 296 18.43 2.81 8.63
C ASN A 296 17.14 3.57 8.96
N ILE A 297 17.28 4.76 9.55
CA ILE A 297 16.16 5.66 9.85
C ILE A 297 16.36 6.92 9.04
N ASN A 298 15.43 7.29 8.17
CA ASN A 298 15.52 8.52 7.39
C ASN A 298 14.21 9.30 7.47
N VAL A 299 14.30 10.63 7.45
CA VAL A 299 13.11 11.48 7.34
C VAL A 299 12.42 11.22 6.00
N SER A 300 11.09 11.13 6.02
CA SER A 300 10.28 11.00 4.81
C SER A 300 9.13 11.99 4.82
N HIS A 301 8.61 12.28 3.65
CA HIS A 301 7.44 13.14 3.46
C HIS A 301 6.47 12.40 2.54
N GLY A 302 5.19 12.44 2.88
CA GLY A 302 4.12 11.81 2.10
C GLY A 302 3.02 12.83 1.86
N ALA A 303 2.39 12.78 0.69
CA ALA A 303 1.20 13.56 0.38
C ALA A 303 -0.05 12.77 0.82
N PHE A 304 -0.95 13.41 1.55
CA PHE A 304 -2.18 12.84 2.10
C PHE A 304 -3.37 13.71 1.72
N TYR A 305 -4.55 13.11 1.60
CA TYR A 305 -5.79 13.88 1.44
C TYR A 305 -6.13 14.60 2.73
N HIS A 306 -6.58 15.85 2.63
CA HIS A 306 -7.22 16.55 3.74
C HIS A 306 -8.42 15.75 4.25
N ALA A 307 -8.43 15.50 5.57
CA ALA A 307 -9.55 14.86 6.24
C ALA A 307 -10.71 15.85 6.42
N GLY A 308 -11.94 15.33 6.53
CA GLY A 308 -13.13 16.16 6.78
C GLY A 308 -14.20 16.03 5.69
N PRO A 309 -15.14 16.97 5.59
CA PRO A 309 -16.25 16.88 4.65
C PRO A 309 -15.78 16.71 3.20
N LEU A 310 -16.31 15.70 2.50
CA LEU A 310 -15.97 15.47 1.08
C LEU A 310 -16.25 16.68 0.17
N PRO A 311 -17.31 17.50 0.38
CA PRO A 311 -17.51 18.71 -0.42
C PRO A 311 -16.34 19.69 -0.32
N ALA A 312 -15.73 19.84 0.86
CA ALA A 312 -14.58 20.70 1.05
C ALA A 312 -13.38 20.17 0.25
N LEU A 313 -13.11 18.86 0.30
CA LEU A 313 -12.05 18.23 -0.49
C LEU A 313 -12.27 18.42 -2.00
N MET A 314 -13.49 18.20 -2.48
CA MET A 314 -13.87 18.38 -3.89
C MET A 314 -13.71 19.83 -4.35
N ASN A 315 -14.13 20.78 -3.53
CA ASN A 315 -14.02 22.20 -3.84
C ASN A 315 -12.58 22.69 -3.83
N SER A 316 -11.77 22.25 -2.86
CA SER A 316 -10.34 22.55 -2.82
C SER A 316 -9.62 22.04 -4.06
N TYR A 317 -9.93 20.84 -4.55
CA TYR A 317 -9.35 20.32 -5.80
C TYR A 317 -9.92 21.03 -7.05
N GLY A 318 -11.22 21.30 -7.06
CA GLY A 318 -11.96 21.88 -8.18
C GLY A 318 -12.87 20.88 -8.87
N VAL A 319 -14.11 21.30 -9.15
CA VAL A 319 -15.18 20.40 -9.66
C VAL A 319 -15.48 20.53 -11.15
N ARG A 320 -14.85 21.49 -11.85
CA ARG A 320 -15.12 21.75 -13.28
C ARG A 320 -14.66 20.61 -14.18
N ASN A 321 -13.47 20.06 -13.92
CA ASN A 321 -12.93 18.94 -14.68
C ASN A 321 -13.27 17.62 -13.99
N THR A 322 -14.43 17.07 -14.32
CA THR A 322 -14.95 15.86 -13.66
C THR A 322 -14.07 14.63 -13.90
N VAL A 323 -13.35 14.54 -15.02
CA VAL A 323 -12.43 13.43 -15.31
C VAL A 323 -11.18 13.48 -14.42
N ALA A 324 -10.64 14.67 -14.18
CA ALA A 324 -9.52 14.87 -13.27
C ALA A 324 -9.96 14.65 -11.82
N LEU A 325 -11.13 15.16 -11.43
CA LEU A 325 -11.72 14.94 -10.11
C LEU A 325 -11.98 13.46 -9.83
N GLU A 326 -12.54 12.70 -10.79
CA GLU A 326 -12.71 11.26 -10.63
C GLU A 326 -11.37 10.58 -10.35
N ARG A 327 -10.33 10.91 -11.11
CA ARG A 327 -8.97 10.37 -10.90
C ARG A 327 -8.40 10.72 -9.53
N PHE A 328 -8.69 11.92 -9.03
CA PHE A 328 -8.25 12.39 -7.71
C PHE A 328 -8.96 11.66 -6.57
N LEU A 329 -10.28 11.46 -6.67
CA LEU A 329 -11.10 10.82 -5.63
C LEU A 329 -11.06 9.29 -5.67
N LYS A 330 -10.56 8.69 -6.75
CA LYS A 330 -10.55 7.24 -6.95
C LYS A 330 -9.85 6.54 -5.78
N LEU A 331 -10.56 5.59 -5.16
CA LEU A 331 -10.13 4.80 -4.00
C LEU A 331 -9.99 5.58 -2.68
N VAL A 332 -10.39 6.85 -2.64
CA VAL A 332 -10.55 7.58 -1.37
C VAL A 332 -11.68 6.92 -0.58
N ARG A 333 -11.43 6.68 0.71
CA ARG A 333 -12.42 6.15 1.65
C ARG A 333 -13.14 7.29 2.33
N VAL A 334 -14.45 7.12 2.45
CA VAL A 334 -15.33 8.06 3.12
C VAL A 334 -16.25 7.35 4.10
N GLN A 335 -16.53 7.99 5.23
CA GLN A 335 -17.56 7.61 6.17
C GLN A 335 -18.88 8.24 5.74
N THR A 336 -19.95 7.46 5.71
CA THR A 336 -21.29 7.98 5.39
C THR A 336 -22.02 8.45 6.65
N THR A 337 -22.68 9.60 6.59
CA THR A 337 -23.31 10.25 7.76
C THR A 337 -24.84 10.37 7.67
N HIS A 338 -25.46 9.95 6.56
CA HIS A 338 -26.92 10.04 6.36
C HIS A 338 -27.73 8.96 7.08
N LEU A 339 -27.08 7.93 7.62
CA LEU A 339 -27.72 6.84 8.33
C LEU A 339 -27.43 6.95 9.83
N PRO A 340 -28.33 6.46 10.71
CA PRO A 340 -28.10 6.45 12.14
C PRO A 340 -26.79 5.76 12.51
N GLU A 341 -26.11 6.27 13.54
CA GLU A 341 -24.87 5.68 14.05
C GLU A 341 -25.11 4.23 14.46
N LYS A 342 -24.19 3.35 14.06
CA LYS A 342 -24.14 1.98 14.55
C LYS A 342 -23.10 1.96 15.67
N ARG A 343 -23.42 1.38 16.82
CA ARG A 343 -22.49 1.28 17.96
C ARG A 343 -22.22 -0.18 18.33
N ASN A 344 -21.05 -0.43 18.88
CA ASN A 344 -20.66 -1.74 19.42
C ASN A 344 -21.09 -1.88 20.89
N LYS A 345 -20.84 -3.04 21.51
CA LYS A 345 -21.14 -3.34 22.92
C LYS A 345 -20.41 -2.40 23.88
N ALA A 346 -19.25 -1.87 23.48
CA ALA A 346 -18.47 -0.86 24.23
C ALA A 346 -18.97 0.58 23.99
N ASN A 347 -20.12 0.76 23.33
CA ASN A 347 -20.72 2.05 22.99
C ASN A 347 -19.88 2.93 22.04
N GLU A 348 -18.90 2.34 21.34
CA GLU A 348 -18.08 3.02 20.34
C GLU A 348 -18.79 3.03 18.98
N VAL A 349 -18.62 4.11 18.21
CA VAL A 349 -19.24 4.27 16.89
C VAL A 349 -18.51 3.41 15.86
N ILE A 350 -19.27 2.55 15.16
CA ILE A 350 -18.79 1.73 14.05
C ILE A 350 -18.90 2.54 12.75
N PRO A 351 -17.77 2.94 12.14
CA PRO A 351 -17.79 3.79 10.96
C PRO A 351 -18.35 3.04 9.74
N ARG A 352 -19.33 3.64 9.07
CA ARG A 352 -19.88 3.14 7.80
C ARG A 352 -18.99 3.58 6.64
N VAL A 353 -17.94 2.80 6.37
CA VAL A 353 -16.94 3.15 5.38
C VAL A 353 -17.34 2.69 3.98
N LYS A 354 -17.24 3.60 3.01
CA LYS A 354 -17.33 3.34 1.57
C LYS A 354 -16.04 3.76 0.89
N THR A 355 -15.72 3.10 -0.23
CA THR A 355 -14.57 3.47 -1.07
C THR A 355 -15.13 4.03 -2.37
N ILE A 356 -14.68 5.22 -2.76
CA ILE A 356 -15.11 5.86 -4.00
C ILE A 356 -14.54 5.06 -5.17
N PHE A 357 -15.43 4.53 -6.00
CA PHE A 357 -15.08 3.84 -7.24
C PHE A 357 -14.86 4.85 -8.37
N GLY A 358 -15.73 5.86 -8.47
CA GLY A 358 -15.64 6.94 -9.45
C GLY A 358 -16.77 7.94 -9.27
N LEU A 359 -17.07 8.73 -10.31
CA LEU A 359 -18.24 9.60 -10.37
C LEU A 359 -19.37 8.94 -11.17
N ALA A 360 -20.58 9.46 -11.03
CA ALA A 360 -21.74 9.03 -11.81
C ALA A 360 -21.47 9.16 -13.33
N ARG A 361 -21.82 8.11 -14.09
CA ARG A 361 -21.58 8.05 -15.54
C ARG A 361 -22.76 7.42 -16.28
N LYS A 362 -22.93 7.77 -17.56
CA LYS A 362 -24.02 7.32 -18.43
C LYS A 362 -24.10 5.80 -18.61
N ASP A 363 -22.97 5.11 -18.57
CA ASP A 363 -22.86 3.67 -18.79
C ASP A 363 -22.94 2.84 -17.49
N ASP A 364 -23.13 3.51 -16.34
CA ASP A 364 -23.35 2.82 -15.08
C ASP A 364 -24.64 2.00 -15.13
N GLY A 365 -24.59 0.76 -14.63
CA GLY A 365 -25.74 -0.13 -14.54
C GLY A 365 -26.23 -0.66 -15.89
N HIS A 366 -25.47 -0.58 -16.98
CA HIS A 366 -25.91 -0.98 -18.33
C HIS A 366 -26.50 -2.41 -18.48
N ARG A 367 -26.26 -3.30 -17.51
CA ARG A 367 -26.83 -4.66 -17.46
C ARG A 367 -28.00 -4.82 -16.51
N MET A 368 -28.38 -3.78 -15.78
CA MET A 368 -29.55 -3.80 -14.89
C MET A 368 -30.82 -3.73 -15.73
N ALA A 369 -31.90 -4.35 -15.25
CA ALA A 369 -33.22 -4.24 -15.88
C ALA A 369 -33.69 -2.77 -15.97
N HIS A 370 -33.37 -1.98 -14.94
CA HIS A 370 -33.65 -0.57 -14.87
C HIS A 370 -32.35 0.20 -14.55
N PRO A 371 -31.51 0.50 -15.56
CA PRO A 371 -30.26 1.23 -15.37
C PRO A 371 -30.54 2.65 -14.87
N PRO A 372 -29.64 3.25 -14.07
CA PRO A 372 -29.75 4.64 -13.69
C PRO A 372 -29.65 5.56 -14.90
N ARG A 373 -30.35 6.71 -14.84
CA ARG A 373 -30.33 7.73 -15.87
C ARG A 373 -29.43 8.86 -15.40
N VAL A 374 -28.26 8.98 -16.03
CA VAL A 374 -27.24 9.99 -15.67
C VAL A 374 -27.12 11.00 -16.80
N ARG A 375 -27.37 12.29 -16.54
CA ARG A 375 -27.34 13.32 -17.59
C ARG A 375 -25.96 13.50 -18.24
N GLN A 376 -24.91 13.50 -17.43
CA GLN A 376 -23.52 13.72 -17.85
C GLN A 376 -22.52 13.11 -16.87
N HIS A 377 -21.25 12.99 -17.27
CA HIS A 377 -20.20 12.51 -16.38
C HIS A 377 -20.00 13.45 -15.18
N GLY A 378 -20.13 12.92 -13.97
CA GLY A 378 -20.12 13.71 -12.74
C GLY A 378 -21.38 14.55 -12.56
N ALA A 379 -22.53 14.09 -13.05
CA ALA A 379 -23.81 14.75 -12.80
C ALA A 379 -24.13 14.87 -11.29
N GLY A 380 -24.84 15.94 -10.94
CA GLY A 380 -25.30 16.20 -9.58
C GLY A 380 -26.56 15.43 -9.21
N ALA A 381 -27.01 15.59 -7.97
CA ALA A 381 -28.10 14.81 -7.39
C ALA A 381 -29.47 15.01 -8.07
N LYS A 382 -29.70 16.15 -8.72
CA LYS A 382 -30.92 16.43 -9.50
C LYS A 382 -30.89 15.84 -10.92
N ASP A 383 -29.69 15.57 -11.44
CA ASP A 383 -29.45 15.13 -12.81
C ASP A 383 -29.13 13.62 -12.90
N VAL A 384 -29.33 12.89 -11.81
CA VAL A 384 -29.17 11.44 -11.72
C VAL A 384 -30.43 10.82 -11.12
N GLU A 385 -31.04 9.92 -11.87
CA GLU A 385 -32.19 9.13 -11.43
C GLU A 385 -31.81 7.65 -11.31
N PHE A 386 -32.43 6.96 -10.35
CA PHE A 386 -32.36 5.51 -10.26
C PHE A 386 -33.76 4.93 -10.08
N TRP A 387 -33.92 3.67 -10.43
CA TRP A 387 -35.17 2.96 -10.27
C TRP A 387 -35.40 2.61 -8.80
N LEU A 388 -36.54 3.06 -8.26
CA LEU A 388 -37.03 2.72 -6.94
C LEU A 388 -38.26 1.82 -7.09
N ASP A 389 -38.14 0.59 -6.61
CA ASP A 389 -39.28 -0.33 -6.56
C ASP A 389 -40.38 0.23 -5.64
N GLY A 390 -41.61 0.13 -6.11
CA GLY A 390 -42.82 0.56 -5.42
C GLY A 390 -43.20 -0.43 -4.33
N GLU A 391 -43.30 0.11 -3.11
CA GLU A 391 -43.70 -0.53 -1.86
C GLU A 391 -42.87 -1.74 -1.39
N ALA A 392 -41.76 -1.42 -0.72
CA ALA A 392 -41.64 -1.83 0.68
C ALA A 392 -41.25 -0.60 1.52
N ASN A 393 -42.27 0.14 1.95
CA ASN A 393 -42.15 1.10 3.04
C ASN A 393 -41.85 0.30 4.33
N SER A 394 -40.59 -0.14 4.50
CA SER A 394 -40.13 -0.85 5.68
C SER A 394 -39.28 0.08 6.54
N SER A 395 -39.97 0.89 7.32
CA SER A 395 -39.53 1.19 8.67
C SER A 395 -39.44 -0.12 9.47
N ARG A 396 -38.39 -0.93 9.25
CA ARG A 396 -37.93 -1.95 10.20
C ARG A 396 -36.58 -2.51 9.79
N ALA A 397 -35.61 -2.35 10.68
CA ALA A 397 -34.38 -3.14 10.66
C ALA A 397 -34.70 -4.65 10.58
N PRO A 398 -33.91 -5.47 9.88
CA PRO A 398 -34.22 -6.88 9.70
C PRO A 398 -34.05 -7.63 11.03
N LYS A 399 -35.17 -8.07 11.63
CA LYS A 399 -35.18 -9.11 12.65
C LYS A 399 -35.06 -10.48 11.98
N ALA A 400 -34.20 -11.32 12.55
CA ALA A 400 -34.06 -12.72 12.20
C ALA A 400 -35.37 -13.47 12.53
N ALA A 401 -35.79 -14.37 11.63
CA ALA A 401 -36.79 -15.38 11.94
C ALA A 401 -36.29 -16.74 11.43
N ALA A 402 -36.21 -17.66 12.38
CA ALA A 402 -35.99 -19.09 12.19
C ALA A 402 -37.29 -19.79 11.78
N LYS A 403 -37.15 -20.90 11.02
CA LYS A 403 -37.96 -22.13 10.99
C LYS A 403 -37.31 -23.02 9.92
N GLY A 404 -36.92 -24.28 10.16
CA GLY A 404 -37.70 -25.38 10.74
C GLY A 404 -38.10 -26.29 9.58
N GLY A 405 -37.47 -27.45 9.45
CA GLY A 405 -37.50 -28.30 8.24
C GLY A 405 -38.68 -29.24 8.09
N ALA A 406 -38.78 -29.90 6.93
CA ALA A 406 -38.90 -31.36 6.75
C ALA A 406 -39.24 -31.75 5.28
N LYS A 407 -38.81 -32.96 4.90
CA LYS A 407 -38.83 -33.62 3.59
C LYS A 407 -40.23 -33.94 3.03
N GLY A 408 -40.32 -34.00 1.70
CA GLY A 408 -41.31 -34.79 0.94
C GLY A 408 -40.94 -34.96 -0.54
N LYS A 409 -40.79 -36.21 -1.00
CA LYS A 409 -40.42 -36.64 -2.37
C LYS A 409 -41.65 -36.66 -3.30
N GLY A 410 -41.46 -36.35 -4.59
CA GLY A 410 -42.41 -36.72 -5.66
C GLY A 410 -41.91 -36.34 -7.07
N LYS A 411 -41.74 -37.33 -7.95
CA LYS A 411 -41.30 -37.23 -9.36
C LYS A 411 -42.47 -36.84 -10.29
N GLY A 412 -42.20 -36.06 -11.32
CA GLY A 412 -43.04 -35.94 -12.52
C GLY A 412 -42.44 -34.98 -13.56
N LYS A 413 -42.06 -35.49 -14.72
CA LYS A 413 -41.65 -34.73 -15.92
C LYS A 413 -42.88 -34.12 -16.58
N ASP A 414 -42.82 -32.88 -17.05
CA ASP A 414 -43.14 -32.55 -18.45
C ASP A 414 -42.82 -31.10 -18.84
N LYS A 415 -42.23 -31.00 -20.05
CA LYS A 415 -42.20 -29.95 -21.07
C LYS A 415 -41.92 -28.48 -20.72
N ALA A 416 -40.87 -27.98 -21.38
CA ALA A 416 -40.47 -26.59 -21.46
C ALA A 416 -41.37 -25.76 -22.40
N GLN A 417 -41.75 -24.58 -21.94
CA GLN A 417 -42.09 -23.42 -22.77
C GLN A 417 -41.73 -22.14 -21.98
N PRO A 418 -41.15 -21.10 -22.61
CA PRO A 418 -40.61 -19.96 -21.87
C PRO A 418 -41.70 -18.92 -21.65
N ASP A 419 -42.37 -18.98 -20.49
CA ASP A 419 -43.27 -17.90 -20.09
C ASP A 419 -42.46 -16.78 -19.43
N SER A 420 -42.16 -15.78 -20.28
CA SER A 420 -41.87 -14.41 -19.88
C SER A 420 -43.06 -13.82 -19.10
N SER A 421 -43.17 -14.17 -17.82
CA SER A 421 -44.01 -13.43 -16.89
C SER A 421 -43.19 -12.29 -16.30
N ALA A 422 -43.14 -11.19 -17.03
CA ALA A 422 -42.77 -9.89 -16.48
C ALA A 422 -43.81 -9.54 -15.41
N ALA A 423 -43.51 -9.87 -14.15
CA ALA A 423 -44.20 -9.29 -13.02
C ALA A 423 -44.02 -7.77 -13.12
N SER A 424 -45.11 -7.09 -13.46
CA SER A 424 -45.23 -5.63 -13.40
C SER A 424 -45.08 -5.19 -11.95
N GLY A 425 -43.84 -5.08 -11.49
CA GLY A 425 -43.53 -4.44 -10.23
C GLY A 425 -43.77 -2.95 -10.39
N SER A 426 -44.77 -2.41 -9.68
CA SER A 426 -44.93 -0.97 -9.56
C SER A 426 -43.59 -0.40 -9.11
N GLY A 427 -42.98 0.49 -9.87
CA GLY A 427 -41.70 1.12 -9.54
C GLY A 427 -41.56 2.41 -10.34
N ARG A 428 -40.69 3.31 -9.90
CA ARG A 428 -40.51 4.61 -10.56
C ARG A 428 -39.07 5.06 -10.53
N TYR A 429 -38.69 5.82 -11.55
CA TYR A 429 -37.46 6.60 -11.48
C TYR A 429 -37.64 7.75 -10.48
N ILE A 430 -36.61 7.94 -9.66
CA ILE A 430 -36.53 9.04 -8.69
C ILE A 430 -35.13 9.65 -8.76
N THR A 431 -35.04 10.98 -8.68
CA THR A 431 -33.74 11.65 -8.57
C THR A 431 -33.07 11.31 -7.24
N VAL A 432 -31.75 11.28 -7.21
CA VAL A 432 -31.02 11.11 -5.94
C VAL A 432 -31.36 12.24 -4.96
N PHE A 433 -31.58 13.45 -5.46
CA PHE A 433 -32.02 14.58 -4.66
C PHE A 433 -33.36 14.32 -3.95
N ASP A 434 -34.38 13.88 -4.70
CA ASP A 434 -35.71 13.60 -4.14
C ASP A 434 -35.69 12.40 -3.22
N PHE A 435 -34.91 11.38 -3.53
CA PHE A 435 -34.74 10.23 -2.65
C PHE A 435 -34.17 10.63 -1.29
N PHE A 436 -33.09 11.41 -1.27
CA PHE A 436 -32.51 11.87 0.00
C PHE A 436 -33.45 12.79 0.79
N ARG A 437 -34.20 13.65 0.08
CA ARG A 437 -35.22 14.50 0.69
C ARG A 437 -36.35 13.69 1.32
N ILE A 438 -36.90 12.71 0.60
CA ILE A 438 -38.08 11.93 1.04
C ILE A 438 -37.69 10.86 2.07
N THR A 439 -36.64 10.08 1.79
CA THR A 439 -36.29 8.89 2.58
C THR A 439 -35.47 9.22 3.82
N TYR A 440 -34.59 10.23 3.75
CA TYR A 440 -33.70 10.59 4.86
C TYR A 440 -34.05 11.95 5.49
N ASN A 441 -35.10 12.62 5.03
CA ASN A 441 -35.43 13.99 5.43
C ASN A 441 -34.23 14.95 5.30
N ARG A 442 -33.45 14.79 4.24
CA ARG A 442 -32.19 15.52 4.00
C ARG A 442 -32.29 16.35 2.72
N VAL A 443 -32.41 17.67 2.88
CA VAL A 443 -32.31 18.60 1.75
C VAL A 443 -30.84 18.91 1.48
N LEU A 444 -30.37 18.49 0.31
CA LEU A 444 -29.00 18.74 -0.15
C LEU A 444 -28.80 20.23 -0.45
N GLN A 445 -27.76 20.82 0.14
CA GLN A 445 -27.40 22.24 -0.01
C GLN A 445 -26.61 22.51 -1.28
N HIS A 446 -25.91 21.49 -1.79
CA HIS A 446 -25.07 21.57 -2.97
C HIS A 446 -25.42 20.46 -3.97
N PRO A 447 -26.69 20.42 -4.45
CA PRO A 447 -27.16 19.36 -5.34
C PRO A 447 -26.43 19.32 -6.70
N GLN A 448 -25.72 20.39 -7.07
CA GLN A 448 -24.89 20.49 -8.26
C GLN A 448 -23.54 19.77 -8.15
N LEU A 449 -23.08 19.42 -6.93
CA LEU A 449 -21.82 18.70 -6.77
C LEU A 449 -21.93 17.30 -7.39
N PRO A 450 -20.86 16.82 -8.08
CA PRO A 450 -20.85 15.50 -8.67
C PRO A 450 -21.18 14.40 -7.66
N LEU A 451 -22.10 13.50 -8.02
CA LEU A 451 -22.36 12.29 -7.24
C LEU A 451 -21.18 11.33 -7.35
N ILE A 452 -20.77 10.78 -6.20
CA ILE A 452 -19.80 9.70 -6.15
C ILE A 452 -20.49 8.35 -6.32
N ASN A 453 -19.88 7.45 -7.07
CA ASN A 453 -20.25 6.05 -7.14
C ASN A 453 -19.35 5.25 -6.18
N CYS A 454 -19.95 4.61 -5.18
CA CYS A 454 -19.29 3.76 -4.18
C CYS A 454 -19.51 2.25 -4.42
N GLY A 455 -20.18 1.90 -5.52
CA GLY A 455 -20.39 0.53 -5.98
C GLY A 455 -19.36 0.18 -7.06
N ASN A 456 -19.83 -0.19 -8.23
CA ASN A 456 -19.01 -0.35 -9.43
C ASN A 456 -19.82 0.07 -10.69
N ARG A 457 -19.29 -0.14 -11.89
CA ARG A 457 -20.00 0.19 -13.15
C ARG A 457 -21.20 -0.73 -13.42
N GLU A 458 -21.22 -1.96 -12.91
CA GLU A 458 -22.33 -2.90 -13.15
C GLU A 458 -23.46 -2.74 -12.11
N ASN A 459 -23.09 -2.44 -10.87
CA ASN A 459 -23.96 -2.23 -9.73
C ASN A 459 -23.59 -0.90 -9.05
N PRO A 460 -24.01 0.24 -9.63
CA PRO A 460 -23.68 1.56 -9.11
C PRO A 460 -24.38 1.85 -7.79
N MET A 461 -23.71 2.62 -6.93
CA MET A 461 -24.26 3.11 -5.65
C MET A 461 -23.92 4.59 -5.51
N TYR A 462 -24.89 5.46 -5.76
CA TYR A 462 -24.68 6.90 -5.72
C TYR A 462 -24.85 7.48 -4.32
N LEU A 463 -23.90 8.32 -3.91
CA LEU A 463 -23.98 9.09 -2.67
C LEU A 463 -23.69 10.57 -2.95
N PRO A 464 -24.50 11.50 -2.40
CA PRO A 464 -24.14 12.91 -2.33
C PRO A 464 -22.84 13.10 -1.56
N ALA A 465 -21.99 14.02 -2.03
CA ALA A 465 -20.75 14.34 -1.33
C ALA A 465 -21.02 14.87 0.09
N GLU A 466 -22.12 15.60 0.28
CA GLU A 466 -22.55 16.20 1.54
C GLU A 466 -22.77 15.20 2.68
N VAL A 467 -22.99 13.93 2.36
CA VAL A 467 -23.20 12.87 3.36
C VAL A 467 -21.96 11.99 3.56
N CYS A 468 -20.79 12.49 3.15
CA CYS A 468 -19.53 11.77 3.14
C CYS A 468 -18.40 12.56 3.82
N VAL A 469 -17.63 11.90 4.67
CA VAL A 469 -16.47 12.46 5.38
C VAL A 469 -15.22 11.65 5.07
N VAL A 470 -14.15 12.30 4.64
CA VAL A 470 -12.85 11.70 4.29
C VAL A 470 -12.05 11.39 5.56
N PHE A 471 -11.53 10.17 5.67
CA PHE A 471 -10.64 9.77 6.77
C PHE A 471 -9.27 10.41 6.66
N ALA A 472 -8.67 10.74 7.81
CA ALA A 472 -7.27 11.13 7.91
C ALA A 472 -6.31 9.99 7.53
N GLY A 473 -5.07 10.34 7.20
CA GLY A 473 -4.00 9.38 6.94
C GLY A 473 -4.14 8.58 5.64
N GLN A 474 -4.95 9.05 4.70
CA GLN A 474 -5.07 8.44 3.37
C GLN A 474 -4.02 9.04 2.43
N PRO A 475 -3.01 8.27 1.97
CA PRO A 475 -2.00 8.80 1.07
C PRO A 475 -2.60 9.06 -0.31
N SER A 476 -2.22 10.20 -0.90
CA SER A 476 -2.57 10.51 -2.28
C SER A 476 -1.88 9.55 -3.24
N ARG A 477 -2.64 9.05 -4.21
CA ARG A 477 -2.13 8.21 -5.31
C ARG A 477 -1.95 8.99 -6.61
N SER A 478 -2.42 10.22 -6.64
CA SER A 478 -2.31 11.09 -7.79
C SER A 478 -0.91 11.68 -7.87
N LYS A 479 -0.43 11.89 -9.11
CA LYS A 479 0.79 12.65 -9.33
C LYS A 479 0.55 14.10 -8.89
N LEU A 480 1.45 14.63 -8.07
CA LEU A 480 1.43 16.04 -7.69
C LEU A 480 1.65 16.92 -8.92
N ASP A 481 0.94 18.04 -9.01
CA ASP A 481 1.20 19.05 -10.03
C ASP A 481 2.49 19.85 -9.72
N GLY A 482 2.85 20.79 -10.58
CA GLY A 482 4.07 21.58 -10.43
C GLY A 482 4.09 22.43 -9.15
N THR A 483 2.97 23.05 -8.80
CA THR A 483 2.82 23.88 -7.60
C THR A 483 2.90 23.03 -6.35
N GLN A 484 2.16 21.92 -6.30
CA GLN A 484 2.19 20.95 -5.21
C GLN A 484 3.59 20.33 -5.04
N THR A 485 4.28 20.03 -6.14
CA THR A 485 5.66 19.52 -6.10
C THR A 485 6.60 20.57 -5.52
N GLN A 486 6.45 21.84 -5.91
CA GLN A 486 7.24 22.93 -5.33
C GLN A 486 7.00 23.07 -3.82
N GLN A 487 5.73 23.00 -3.37
CA GLN A 487 5.41 23.05 -1.94
C GLN A 487 5.96 21.84 -1.18
N MET A 488 5.84 20.63 -1.74
CA MET A 488 6.44 19.42 -1.19
C MET A 488 7.95 19.59 -1.00
N ILE A 489 8.65 20.14 -2.00
CA ILE A 489 10.08 20.43 -1.93
C ILE A 489 10.37 21.45 -0.81
N ARG A 490 9.60 22.54 -0.71
CA ARG A 490 9.79 23.53 0.37
C ARG A 490 9.65 22.93 1.76
N HIS A 491 8.70 22.02 1.96
CA HIS A 491 8.54 21.32 3.24
C HIS A 491 9.61 20.26 3.49
N ALA A 492 10.13 19.63 2.43
CA ALA A 492 11.08 18.52 2.55
C ALA A 492 12.56 18.95 2.58
N VAL A 493 12.90 20.10 1.99
CA VAL A 493 14.28 20.59 1.90
C VAL A 493 14.73 21.06 3.28
N ARG A 494 15.73 20.35 3.80
CA ARG A 494 16.36 20.62 5.08
C ARG A 494 17.85 20.37 4.96
N LYS A 495 18.64 21.13 5.70
CA LYS A 495 20.09 20.95 5.76
C LYS A 495 20.42 19.63 6.47
N PRO A 496 21.57 18.99 6.17
CA PRO A 496 21.92 17.69 6.76
C PRO A 496 21.87 17.66 8.29
N TRP A 497 22.31 18.72 8.97
CA TRP A 497 22.29 18.79 10.44
C TRP A 497 20.87 18.92 11.01
N GLU A 498 19.95 19.59 10.30
CA GLU A 498 18.54 19.67 10.71
C GLU A 498 17.86 18.31 10.60
N ASN A 499 18.21 17.55 9.55
CA ASN A 499 17.78 16.16 9.40
C ASN A 499 18.36 15.28 10.51
N ALA A 500 19.64 15.45 10.84
CA ALA A 500 20.28 14.72 11.94
C ALA A 500 19.57 14.97 13.28
N ALA A 501 19.21 16.22 13.60
CA ALA A 501 18.50 16.59 14.82
C ALA A 501 17.04 16.10 14.91
N SER A 502 16.57 15.35 13.91
CA SER A 502 15.21 14.81 13.89
C SER A 502 15.12 13.32 14.21
N PHE A 503 16.27 12.69 14.41
CA PHE A 503 16.40 11.28 14.76
C PHE A 503 16.46 11.09 16.26
#